data_AF-A0A7L4QWA0-F1
#
_entry.id   AF-A0A7L4QWA0-F1
#
_cell.length_a   1.000
_cell.length_b   1.000
_cell.length_c   1.000
_cell.angle_alpha   90.00
_cell.angle_beta   90.00
_cell.angle_gamma   90.00
#
_symmetry.space_group_name_H-M   'P 1'
#
loop_
_entity.id
_entity.type
_entity.pdbx_description
1 polymer ?
#
loop_
_entity_poly.entity_id
_entity_poly.type
_entity_poly.pdbx_seq_one_letter_code
_entity_poly.pdbx_strand_id
1 'polypeptide(L)'
;MVWDDSPSHVCRGGDKRALTFCCPPVKPCPILYALEDAKITPQEYVEIKEDFGKRTRLGHGEGTCFGSLVWCCKPSKPCPLRDMVMRRIDMSTEEYLELKKELSEELVGKTESSVEEKVKGLSEAFNVPEEEALQTLQECGNDLKMAMKLLRMKNLEQ
;
A
#
# COMPACT_ATOMS: atom_id res chain seq x y z
N MET A 1 13.99 -5.77 -6.38
CA MET A 1 13.47 -4.46 -6.84
C MET A 1 13.16 -3.63 -5.59
N VAL A 2 13.13 -2.29 -5.67
CA VAL A 2 12.95 -1.43 -4.48
C VAL A 2 11.62 -1.70 -3.74
N TRP A 3 10.60 -2.20 -4.45
CA TRP A 3 9.32 -2.62 -3.88
C TRP A 3 8.79 -3.90 -4.57
N ASP A 4 9.39 -5.04 -4.23
CA ASP A 4 9.12 -6.35 -4.84
C ASP A 4 7.67 -6.83 -4.69
N ASP A 5 7.02 -6.52 -3.56
CA ASP A 5 5.63 -6.88 -3.28
C ASP A 5 4.64 -5.73 -3.58
N SER A 6 5.06 -4.76 -4.41
CA SER A 6 4.23 -3.60 -4.76
C SER A 6 2.87 -4.05 -5.31
N PRO A 7 1.75 -3.47 -4.83
CA PRO A 7 0.42 -3.94 -5.17
C PRO A 7 0.12 -3.75 -6.66
N SER A 8 -0.90 -4.48 -7.14
CA SER A 8 -1.55 -4.17 -8.42
C SER A 8 -2.33 -2.85 -8.31
N HIS A 9 -2.88 -2.36 -9.41
CA HIS A 9 -3.78 -1.19 -9.35
C HIS A 9 -5.09 -1.56 -8.64
N VAL A 10 -5.74 -0.62 -7.94
CA VAL A 10 -7.04 -0.87 -7.29
C VAL A 10 -8.07 -1.44 -8.29
N CYS A 11 -8.14 -0.90 -9.50
CA CYS A 11 -9.03 -1.39 -10.56
C CYS A 11 -8.70 -2.80 -11.10
N ARG A 12 -7.62 -3.41 -10.62
CA ARG A 12 -7.18 -4.78 -10.93
C ARG A 12 -7.03 -5.63 -9.66
N GLY A 13 -7.74 -5.27 -8.58
CA GLY A 13 -7.74 -6.01 -7.32
C GLY A 13 -6.52 -5.78 -6.43
N GLY A 14 -5.81 -4.65 -6.60
CA GLY A 14 -4.79 -4.23 -5.63
C GLY A 14 -5.40 -3.83 -4.28
N ASP A 15 -4.69 -4.13 -3.20
CA ASP A 15 -5.07 -3.71 -1.84
C ASP A 15 -4.93 -2.19 -1.63
N LYS A 16 -5.29 -1.68 -0.44
CA LYS A 16 -5.28 -0.25 -0.10
C LYS A 16 -3.94 0.46 -0.36
N ARG A 17 -2.80 -0.23 -0.33
CA ARG A 17 -1.48 0.35 -0.70
C ARG A 17 -1.45 0.86 -2.14
N ALA A 18 -2.30 0.31 -3.01
CA ALA A 18 -2.42 0.69 -4.41
C ALA A 18 -2.95 2.13 -4.62
N LEU A 19 -3.49 2.78 -3.57
CA LEU A 19 -3.93 4.17 -3.61
C LEU A 19 -2.81 5.11 -4.12
N THR A 20 -1.54 4.80 -3.85
CA THR A 20 -0.38 5.55 -4.38
C THR A 20 -0.37 5.64 -5.93
N PHE A 21 -0.92 4.64 -6.63
CA PHE A 21 -0.98 4.57 -8.10
C PHE A 21 -2.30 5.07 -8.69
N CYS A 22 -3.22 5.57 -7.87
CA CYS A 22 -4.51 6.07 -8.31
C CYS A 22 -4.48 7.57 -8.66
N CYS A 23 -5.38 7.97 -9.55
CA CYS A 23 -5.66 9.37 -9.88
C CYS A 23 -6.52 10.05 -8.78
N PRO A 24 -6.82 11.35 -8.89
CA PRO A 24 -7.84 11.99 -8.03
C PRO A 24 -9.23 11.35 -8.20
N PRO A 25 -10.08 11.32 -7.15
CA PRO A 25 -11.39 10.67 -7.15
C PRO A 25 -12.48 11.52 -7.84
N VAL A 26 -12.20 12.00 -9.06
CA VAL A 26 -13.09 12.87 -9.84
C VAL A 26 -14.08 12.12 -10.74
N LYS A 27 -14.08 10.78 -10.68
CA LYS A 27 -14.93 9.88 -11.49
C LYS A 27 -15.38 8.71 -10.62
N PRO A 28 -16.56 8.10 -10.90
CA PRO A 28 -17.00 6.89 -10.21
C PRO A 28 -16.04 5.75 -10.54
N CYS A 29 -15.16 5.43 -9.59
CA CYS A 29 -14.00 4.57 -9.77
C CYS A 29 -13.83 3.71 -8.50
N PRO A 30 -13.30 2.47 -8.60
CA PRO A 30 -13.02 1.62 -7.44
C PRO A 30 -12.14 2.24 -6.35
N ILE A 31 -11.50 3.39 -6.61
CA ILE A 31 -10.78 4.17 -5.60
C ILE A 31 -11.66 4.51 -4.39
N LEU A 32 -12.96 4.76 -4.57
CA LEU A 32 -13.84 5.16 -3.47
C LEU A 32 -13.93 4.06 -2.41
N TYR A 33 -14.05 2.79 -2.84
CA TYR A 33 -14.03 1.65 -1.93
C TYR A 33 -12.67 1.47 -1.25
N ALA A 34 -11.57 1.65 -1.98
CA ALA A 34 -10.23 1.57 -1.39
C ALA A 34 -9.96 2.69 -0.36
N LEU A 35 -10.56 3.86 -0.55
CA LEU A 35 -10.51 4.97 0.41
C LEU A 35 -11.30 4.67 1.68
N GLU A 36 -12.50 4.08 1.53
CA GLU A 36 -13.30 3.58 2.65
C GLU A 36 -12.54 2.51 3.46
N ASP A 37 -11.93 1.52 2.78
CA ASP A 37 -11.11 0.48 3.40
C ASP A 37 -9.87 1.06 4.12
N ALA A 38 -9.30 2.13 3.57
CA ALA A 38 -8.19 2.84 4.17
C ALA A 38 -8.61 3.79 5.30
N LYS A 39 -9.91 4.03 5.48
CA LYS A 39 -10.49 5.02 6.42
C LYS A 39 -9.97 6.44 6.16
N ILE A 40 -9.83 6.81 4.89
CA ILE A 40 -9.38 8.14 4.45
C ILE A 40 -10.46 8.76 3.58
N THR A 41 -10.78 10.02 3.80
CA THR A 41 -11.71 10.75 2.94
C THR A 41 -11.09 11.09 1.58
N PRO A 42 -11.90 11.27 0.52
CA PRO A 42 -11.40 11.75 -0.77
C PRO A 42 -10.55 13.03 -0.68
N GLN A 43 -10.90 13.94 0.24
CA GLN A 43 -10.18 15.20 0.44
C GLN A 43 -8.81 14.96 1.09
N GLU A 44 -8.74 14.20 2.18
CA GLU A 44 -7.47 13.84 2.83
C GLU A 44 -6.54 13.10 1.86
N TYR A 45 -7.06 12.18 1.06
CA TYR A 45 -6.28 11.50 0.03
C TYR A 45 -5.65 12.47 -0.97
N VAL A 46 -6.38 13.53 -1.35
CA VAL A 46 -5.86 14.56 -2.24
C VAL A 46 -4.79 15.40 -1.55
N GLU A 47 -5.06 15.86 -0.33
CA GLU A 47 -4.13 16.67 0.46
C GLU A 47 -2.82 15.94 0.71
N ILE A 48 -2.87 14.68 1.17
CA ILE A 48 -1.67 13.85 1.40
C ILE A 48 -0.83 13.74 0.11
N LYS A 49 -1.47 13.48 -1.03
CA LYS A 49 -0.75 13.37 -2.31
C LYS A 49 -0.18 14.69 -2.78
N GLU A 50 -0.93 15.78 -2.71
CA GLU A 50 -0.43 17.08 -3.12
C GLU A 50 0.74 17.54 -2.24
N ASP A 51 0.65 17.35 -0.92
CA ASP A 51 1.72 17.68 0.01
C ASP A 51 2.95 16.79 -0.19
N PHE A 52 2.77 15.49 -0.45
CA PHE A 52 3.85 14.60 -0.86
C PHE A 52 4.51 15.08 -2.17
N GLY A 53 3.70 15.50 -3.14
CA GLY A 53 4.17 16.06 -4.41
C GLY A 53 5.00 17.33 -4.22
N LYS A 54 4.60 18.24 -3.33
CA LYS A 54 5.31 19.51 -3.07
C LYS A 54 6.74 19.31 -2.55
N ARG A 55 7.00 18.21 -1.84
CA ARG A 55 8.28 17.94 -1.17
C ARG A 55 9.11 16.82 -1.80
N THR A 56 8.64 16.23 -2.90
CA THR A 56 9.35 15.15 -3.60
C THR A 56 9.37 15.39 -5.11
N ARG A 57 10.21 14.62 -5.83
CA ARG A 57 10.24 14.68 -7.29
C ARG A 57 8.97 14.15 -7.95
N LEU A 58 8.05 13.50 -7.21
CA LEU A 58 6.73 13.16 -7.73
C LEU A 58 5.88 14.40 -8.02
N GLY A 59 6.21 15.57 -7.48
CA GLY A 59 5.55 16.84 -7.81
C GLY A 59 5.71 17.25 -9.28
N HIS A 60 6.84 16.89 -9.92
CA HIS A 60 7.01 17.11 -11.35
C HIS A 60 6.00 16.29 -12.15
N GLY A 61 5.61 16.77 -13.34
CA GLY A 61 4.58 16.08 -14.11
C GLY A 61 3.94 16.88 -15.22
N GLU A 62 4.51 18.02 -15.61
CA GLU A 62 3.93 18.84 -16.68
C GLU A 62 3.79 17.98 -17.96
N GLY A 63 2.54 17.86 -18.45
CA GLY A 63 2.19 16.98 -19.57
C GLY A 63 1.66 15.58 -19.19
N THR A 64 1.62 15.23 -17.90
CA THR A 64 0.87 14.05 -17.42
C THR A 64 -0.61 14.37 -17.23
N CYS A 65 -1.46 13.34 -17.07
CA CYS A 65 -2.93 13.51 -16.98
C CYS A 65 -3.42 14.50 -15.91
N PHE A 66 -2.67 14.67 -14.82
CA PHE A 66 -3.01 15.58 -13.71
C PHE A 66 -1.82 16.47 -13.33
N GLY A 67 -0.92 16.73 -14.28
CA GLY A 67 0.21 17.66 -14.09
C GLY A 67 1.27 17.23 -13.06
N SER A 68 1.15 16.05 -12.46
CA SER A 68 2.09 15.54 -11.44
C SER A 68 2.20 14.02 -11.51
N LEU A 69 3.42 13.50 -11.34
CA LEU A 69 3.75 12.08 -11.23
C LEU A 69 3.12 11.45 -9.97
N VAL A 70 2.72 12.25 -8.97
CA VAL A 70 2.01 11.76 -7.79
C VAL A 70 0.68 11.08 -8.14
N TRP A 71 0.08 11.46 -9.27
CA TRP A 71 -1.15 10.88 -9.82
C TRP A 71 -0.93 9.78 -10.84
N CYS A 72 0.33 9.53 -11.22
CA CYS A 72 0.65 8.52 -12.23
C CYS A 72 0.53 7.10 -11.68
N CYS A 73 0.17 6.20 -12.60
CA CYS A 73 -0.04 4.78 -12.34
C CYS A 73 1.29 4.00 -12.31
N LYS A 74 1.26 2.73 -11.88
CA LYS A 74 2.44 1.87 -11.76
C LYS A 74 3.11 1.64 -13.13
N PRO A 75 4.45 1.53 -13.21
CA PRO A 75 5.18 1.37 -14.48
C PRO A 75 4.79 0.12 -15.28
N SER A 76 4.23 -0.90 -14.62
CA SER A 76 3.70 -2.11 -15.27
C SER A 76 2.55 -1.83 -16.25
N LYS A 77 1.91 -0.65 -16.18
CA LYS A 77 1.00 -0.17 -17.21
C LYS A 77 1.77 0.79 -18.13
N PRO A 78 1.89 0.51 -19.45
CA PRO A 78 2.52 1.41 -20.41
C PRO A 78 1.81 2.77 -20.41
N CYS A 79 2.58 3.87 -20.29
CA CYS A 79 2.02 5.23 -20.29
C CYS A 79 3.05 6.22 -20.87
N PRO A 80 2.91 6.62 -22.15
CA PRO A 80 3.86 7.53 -22.79
C PRO A 80 4.03 8.86 -22.05
N LEU A 81 2.96 9.40 -21.46
CA LEU A 81 2.99 10.68 -20.75
C LEU A 81 3.86 10.61 -19.48
N ARG A 82 3.67 9.57 -18.66
CA ARG A 82 4.51 9.34 -17.47
C ARG A 82 5.96 9.09 -17.88
N ASP A 83 6.16 8.16 -18.82
CA ASP A 83 7.50 7.69 -19.18
C ASP A 83 8.32 8.79 -19.85
N MET A 84 7.69 9.67 -20.64
CA MET A 84 8.34 10.87 -21.19
C MET A 84 8.76 11.87 -20.11
N VAL A 85 7.91 12.13 -19.12
CA VAL A 85 8.26 13.04 -18.02
C VAL A 85 9.38 12.47 -17.17
N MET A 86 9.29 11.20 -16.76
CA MET A 86 10.34 10.52 -16.00
C MET A 86 11.68 10.60 -16.74
N ARG A 87 11.70 10.35 -18.05
CA ARG A 87 12.92 10.53 -18.86
C ARG A 87 13.40 11.97 -18.91
N ARG A 88 12.49 12.95 -19.07
CA ARG A 88 12.85 14.38 -19.16
C ARG A 88 13.51 14.87 -17.87
N ILE A 89 13.01 14.44 -16.72
CA ILE A 89 13.56 14.85 -15.43
C ILE A 89 14.72 13.97 -14.97
N ASP A 90 15.11 12.94 -15.73
CA ASP A 90 16.09 11.92 -15.35
C ASP A 90 15.73 11.20 -14.04
N MET A 91 14.51 10.67 -13.99
CA MET A 91 14.00 9.84 -12.88
C MET A 91 14.00 8.38 -13.31
N SER A 92 14.64 7.52 -12.50
CA SER A 92 14.65 6.07 -12.73
C SER A 92 13.32 5.42 -12.33
N THR A 93 13.10 4.19 -12.80
CA THR A 93 11.90 3.44 -12.39
C THR A 93 11.98 3.04 -10.92
N GLU A 94 13.19 2.78 -10.44
CA GLU A 94 13.52 2.46 -9.06
C GLU A 94 13.15 3.62 -8.14
N GLU A 95 13.62 4.83 -8.44
CA GLU A 95 13.31 6.05 -7.66
C GLU A 95 11.80 6.33 -7.66
N TYR A 96 11.14 6.22 -8.81
CA TYR A 96 9.69 6.41 -8.88
C TYR A 96 8.94 5.41 -7.99
N LEU A 97 9.35 4.14 -7.97
CA LEU A 97 8.74 3.12 -7.13
C LEU A 97 9.07 3.32 -5.65
N GLU A 98 10.26 3.82 -5.32
CA GLU A 98 10.65 4.18 -3.95
C GLU A 98 9.74 5.27 -3.39
N LEU A 99 9.61 6.40 -4.12
CA LEU A 99 8.73 7.50 -3.73
C LEU A 99 7.27 7.06 -3.68
N LYS A 100 6.83 6.17 -4.59
CA LYS A 100 5.47 5.62 -4.55
C LYS A 100 5.24 4.71 -3.34
N LYS A 101 6.27 4.01 -2.87
CA LYS A 101 6.21 3.20 -1.65
C LYS A 101 6.06 4.10 -0.42
N GLU A 102 6.90 5.14 -0.30
CA GLU A 102 6.80 6.12 0.78
C GLU A 102 5.40 6.78 0.82
N LEU A 103 4.88 7.19 -0.34
CA LEU A 103 3.53 7.73 -0.44
C LEU A 103 2.45 6.71 -0.04
N SER A 104 2.66 5.43 -0.34
CA SER A 104 1.75 4.38 0.15
C SER A 104 1.79 4.27 1.67
N GLU A 105 2.98 4.34 2.28
CA GLU A 105 3.13 4.30 3.73
C GLU A 105 2.50 5.51 4.42
N GLU A 106 2.48 6.67 3.78
CA GLU A 106 1.77 7.86 4.30
C GLU A 106 0.26 7.78 4.16
N LEU A 107 -0.22 7.19 3.06
CA LEU A 107 -1.65 7.00 2.87
C LEU A 107 -2.19 5.98 3.87
N VAL A 108 -1.62 4.77 3.92
CA VAL A 108 -2.25 3.65 4.66
C VAL A 108 -1.48 3.23 5.91
N GLY A 109 -0.45 3.98 6.30
CA GLY A 109 0.50 3.62 7.34
C GLY A 109 1.59 2.68 6.84
N LYS A 110 2.73 2.64 7.54
CA LYS A 110 3.66 1.50 7.44
C LYS A 110 2.86 0.27 7.82
N THR A 111 2.87 -0.78 6.99
CA THR A 111 2.22 -2.05 7.30
C THR A 111 2.88 -2.71 8.52
N GLU A 112 2.54 -2.22 9.70
CA GLU A 112 2.19 -3.08 10.80
C GLU A 112 0.69 -3.28 10.64
N SER A 113 0.24 -4.41 10.11
CA SER A 113 -1.13 -4.84 10.43
C SER A 113 -1.26 -4.69 11.93
N SER A 114 -2.32 -4.00 12.38
CA SER A 114 -2.46 -3.75 13.81
C SER A 114 -2.34 -5.09 14.52
N VAL A 115 -1.75 -5.09 15.71
CA VAL A 115 -1.62 -6.33 16.50
C VAL A 115 -2.97 -7.04 16.57
N GLU A 116 -4.07 -6.28 16.66
CA GLU A 116 -5.45 -6.77 16.63
C GLU A 116 -5.82 -7.50 15.32
N GLU A 117 -5.49 -6.97 14.14
CA GLU A 117 -5.75 -7.66 12.86
C GLU A 117 -4.96 -8.96 12.74
N LYS A 118 -3.69 -8.97 13.18
CA LYS A 118 -2.86 -10.19 13.19
C LYS A 118 -3.42 -11.23 14.15
N VAL A 119 -3.81 -10.80 15.35
CA VAL A 119 -4.39 -11.66 16.39
C VAL A 119 -5.69 -12.27 15.92
N LYS A 120 -6.57 -11.47 15.33
CA LYS A 120 -7.85 -11.95 14.82
C LYS A 120 -7.66 -12.95 13.68
N GLY A 121 -6.75 -12.67 12.74
CA GLY A 121 -6.43 -13.60 11.66
C GLY A 121 -5.84 -14.94 12.16
N LEU A 122 -5.00 -14.91 13.19
CA LEU A 122 -4.46 -16.11 13.81
C LEU A 122 -5.53 -16.90 14.58
N SER A 123 -6.39 -16.20 15.33
CA SER A 123 -7.50 -16.81 16.08
C SER A 123 -8.46 -17.55 15.15
N GLU A 124 -8.89 -16.90 14.08
CA GLU A 124 -9.82 -17.49 13.09
C GLU A 124 -9.17 -18.65 12.31
N ALA A 125 -7.91 -18.51 11.88
CA ALA A 125 -7.24 -19.50 11.04
C ALA A 125 -6.90 -20.80 11.79
N PHE A 126 -6.59 -20.71 13.09
CA PHE A 126 -6.19 -21.86 13.91
C PHE A 126 -7.26 -22.30 14.91
N ASN A 127 -8.41 -21.62 14.92
CA ASN A 127 -9.51 -21.82 15.87
C ASN A 127 -9.05 -21.79 17.33
N VAL A 128 -8.19 -20.82 17.66
CA VAL A 128 -7.65 -20.59 19.02
C VAL A 128 -8.23 -19.28 19.59
N PRO A 129 -8.34 -19.14 20.92
CA PRO A 129 -8.76 -17.87 21.53
C PRO A 129 -7.86 -16.71 21.10
N GLU A 130 -8.43 -15.50 20.96
CA GLU A 130 -7.66 -14.29 20.63
C GLU A 130 -6.52 -14.03 21.63
N GLU A 131 -6.72 -14.40 22.90
CA GLU A 131 -5.72 -14.29 23.96
C GLU A 131 -4.48 -15.17 23.67
N GLU A 132 -4.71 -16.41 23.21
CA GLU A 132 -3.64 -17.34 22.83
C GLU A 132 -2.93 -16.91 21.53
N ALA A 133 -3.70 -16.40 20.57
CA ALA A 133 -3.16 -15.83 19.34
C ALA A 133 -2.27 -14.61 19.61
N LEU A 134 -2.68 -13.73 20.54
CA LEU A 134 -1.90 -12.58 21.00
C LEU A 134 -0.61 -13.00 21.70
N GLN A 135 -0.71 -13.95 22.63
CA GLN A 135 0.44 -14.45 23.37
C GLN A 135 1.48 -15.07 22.43
N THR A 136 1.02 -15.90 21.49
CA THR A 136 1.89 -16.54 20.48
C THR A 136 2.52 -15.52 19.53
N LEU A 137 1.78 -14.48 19.14
CA LEU A 137 2.30 -13.40 18.30
C LEU A 137 3.36 -12.58 19.03
N GLN A 138 3.16 -12.29 20.32
CA GLN A 138 4.12 -11.59 21.16
C GLN A 138 5.38 -12.42 21.40
N GLU A 139 5.25 -13.71 21.68
CA GLU A 139 6.37 -14.66 21.82
C GLU A 139 7.22 -14.73 20.53
N CYS A 140 6.60 -14.54 19.38
CA CYS A 140 7.25 -14.51 18.07
C CYS A 140 7.76 -13.12 17.66
N GLY A 141 7.78 -12.13 18.56
CA GLY A 141 8.26 -10.77 18.24
C GLY A 141 7.41 -10.05 17.18
N ASN A 142 6.09 -10.28 17.17
CA ASN A 142 5.14 -9.78 16.17
C ASN A 142 5.37 -10.29 14.72
N ASP A 143 6.17 -11.36 14.55
CA ASP A 143 6.33 -12.07 13.28
C ASP A 143 5.17 -13.05 13.05
N LEU A 144 4.30 -12.70 12.11
CA LEU A 144 3.11 -13.48 11.76
C LEU A 144 3.46 -14.87 11.20
N LYS A 145 4.55 -15.02 10.43
CA LYS A 145 4.94 -16.32 9.84
C LYS A 145 5.41 -17.28 10.91
N MET A 146 6.19 -16.77 11.87
CA MET A 146 6.68 -17.56 12.99
C MET A 146 5.53 -17.98 13.91
N ALA A 147 4.60 -17.05 14.20
CA ALA A 147 3.38 -17.33 14.96
C ALA A 147 2.50 -18.41 14.29
N MET A 148 2.28 -18.32 12.97
CA MET A 148 1.55 -19.35 12.22
C MET A 148 2.22 -20.72 12.29
N LYS A 149 3.56 -20.78 12.20
CA LYS A 149 4.29 -22.06 12.29
C LYS A 149 4.15 -22.68 13.68
N LEU A 150 4.22 -21.87 14.73
CA LEU A 150 4.13 -22.32 16.12
C LEU A 150 2.71 -22.84 16.44
N LEU A 151 1.68 -22.11 16.04
CA LEU A 151 0.28 -22.57 16.19
C LEU A 151 0.00 -23.84 15.39
N ARG A 152 0.57 -23.98 14.18
CA ARG A 152 0.43 -25.20 13.37
C ARG A 152 1.07 -26.42 14.03
N MET A 153 2.20 -26.25 14.72
CA MET A 153 2.85 -27.33 15.47
C MET A 153 2.00 -27.75 16.67
N LYS A 154 1.47 -26.79 17.44
CA LYS A 154 0.56 -27.07 18.58
C LYS A 154 -0.71 -27.83 18.16
N ASN A 155 -1.26 -27.52 16.97
CA ASN A 155 -2.45 -28.19 16.43
C ASN A 155 -2.20 -29.62 15.91
N LEU A 156 -0.93 -29.99 15.63
CA LEU A 156 -0.55 -31.35 15.19
C LEU A 156 -0.24 -32.30 16.36
N GLU A 157 -0.09 -31.76 17.57
CA GLU A 157 0.20 -32.52 18.80
C GLU A 157 -1.05 -32.85 19.63
N GLN A 158 -2.25 -32.43 19.17
CA GLN A 158 -3.57 -32.81 19.71
C GLN A 158 -4.16 -34.00 18.93
#